data_AF-A0A3R7P2L2-F1
#
_entry.id   AF-A0A3R7P2L2-F1
#
_cell.length_a   1.000
_cell.length_b   1.000
_cell.length_c   1.000
_cell.angle_alpha   90.00
_cell.angle_beta   90.00
_cell.angle_gamma   90.00
#
_symmetry.space_group_name_H-M   'P 1'
#
loop_
_entity.id
_entity.type
_entity.pdbx_description
1 polymer ?
#
loop_
_entity_poly.entity_id
_entity_poly.type
_entity_poly.pdbx_seq_one_letter_code
_entity_poly.pdbx_strand_id
1 'polypeptide(L)'
;MNPLLISAACLIGAGAVALGCSALRLRWPLTALSLLLAVIALQLTDAARGRNGVHDLGAWLAMRHTVVPALLGIALGAVIGKSRGWHLRHHGWQGGATVAALILSLFAAGYTLLL
;
A
#
# COMPACT_ATOMS: atom_id res chain seq x y z
N MET A 1 21.17 5.88 2.42
CA MET A 1 19.92 5.48 3.12
C MET A 1 19.74 3.99 2.91
N ASN A 2 19.50 3.20 3.97
CA ASN A 2 19.39 1.74 3.82
C ASN A 2 17.96 1.36 3.37
N PRO A 3 17.77 0.82 2.16
CA PRO A 3 16.44 0.49 1.63
C PRO A 3 15.70 -0.56 2.47
N LEU A 4 16.43 -1.39 3.22
CA LEU A 4 15.84 -2.35 4.15
C LEU A 4 15.15 -1.65 5.34
N LEU A 5 15.75 -0.58 5.88
CA LEU A 5 15.14 0.19 6.96
C LEU A 5 13.86 0.89 6.49
N ILE A 6 13.86 1.41 5.26
CA ILE A 6 12.67 2.00 4.65
C ILE A 6 11.57 0.95 4.50
N SER A 7 11.92 -0.23 3.98
CA SER A 7 10.95 -1.31 3.82
C SER A 7 10.36 -1.80 5.15
N ALA A 8 11.18 -1.92 6.20
CA ALA A 8 10.72 -2.27 7.53
C ALA A 8 9.80 -1.17 8.11
N ALA A 9 10.17 0.10 7.94
CA ALA A 9 9.35 1.23 8.40
C ALA A 9 8.00 1.30 7.65
N CYS A 10 7.98 1.09 6.33
CA CYS A 10 6.74 1.04 5.55
C CYS A 10 5.86 -0.15 5.96
N LEU A 11 6.45 -1.33 6.17
CA LEU A 11 5.72 -2.52 6.60
C LEU A 11 5.11 -2.34 8.00
N ILE A 12 5.93 -1.92 8.96
CA ILE A 12 5.49 -1.73 10.36
C ILE A 12 4.51 -0.57 10.44
N GLY A 13 4.79 0.56 9.78
CA GLY A 13 3.94 1.74 9.78
C GLY A 13 2.57 1.46 9.18
N ALA A 14 2.53 0.89 7.98
CA ALA A 14 1.27 0.58 7.30
C ALA A 14 0.48 -0.53 8.05
N GLY A 15 1.17 -1.52 8.61
CA GLY A 15 0.56 -2.55 9.44
C GLY A 15 0.01 -2.03 10.76
N ALA A 16 0.73 -1.14 11.45
CA ALA A 16 0.28 -0.49 12.68
C ALA A 16 -0.94 0.40 12.40
N VAL A 17 -0.96 1.14 11.29
CA VAL A 17 -2.14 1.92 10.88
C VAL A 17 -3.33 1.01 10.60
N ALA A 18 -3.15 -0.09 9.86
CA ALA A 18 -4.23 -1.04 9.58
C ALA A 18 -4.77 -1.72 10.85
N LEU A 19 -3.87 -2.12 11.75
CA LEU A 19 -4.22 -2.75 13.02
C LEU A 19 -4.90 -1.76 13.98
N GLY A 20 -4.38 -0.53 14.08
CA GLY A 20 -4.97 0.56 14.86
C GLY A 20 -6.33 0.99 14.33
N CYS A 21 -6.50 1.08 13.01
CA CYS A 21 -7.80 1.33 12.38
C CYS A 21 -8.80 0.21 12.68
N SER A 22 -8.33 -1.04 12.71
CA SER A 22 -9.16 -2.19 13.09
C SER A 22 -9.58 -2.10 14.56
N ALA A 23 -8.64 -1.81 15.48
CA ALA A 23 -8.90 -1.70 16.92
C ALA A 23 -9.84 -0.53 17.27
N LEU A 24 -9.58 0.65 16.70
CA LEU A 24 -10.31 1.89 17.00
C LEU A 24 -11.54 2.11 16.11
N ARG A 25 -11.79 1.21 15.15
CA ARG A 25 -12.85 1.32 14.13
C ARG A 25 -12.80 2.62 13.30
N LEU A 26 -11.63 3.27 13.27
CA LEU A 26 -11.35 4.49 12.50
C LEU A 26 -11.11 4.12 11.03
N ARG A 27 -11.85 4.74 10.11
CA ARG A 27 -11.85 4.39 8.67
C ARG A 27 -11.01 5.34 7.82
N TRP A 28 -11.08 6.63 8.14
CA TRP A 28 -10.37 7.71 7.44
C TRP A 28 -8.87 7.53 7.27
N PRO A 29 -8.11 7.00 8.26
CA PRO A 29 -6.67 6.85 8.10
C PRO A 29 -6.34 5.78 7.06
N LEU A 30 -7.09 4.67 7.06
CA LEU A 30 -6.88 3.56 6.12
C LEU A 30 -7.28 3.96 4.69
N THR A 31 -8.38 4.71 4.53
CA THR A 31 -8.80 5.24 3.22
C THR A 31 -7.79 6.23 2.66
N ALA A 32 -7.30 7.15 3.48
CA ALA A 32 -6.28 8.12 3.05
C ALA A 32 -4.97 7.41 2.69
N LEU A 33 -4.52 6.46 3.52
CA LEU A 33 -3.30 5.71 3.30
C LEU A 33 -3.38 4.86 2.03
N SER A 34 -4.48 4.15 1.78
CA SER A 34 -4.66 3.35 0.56
C SER A 34 -4.76 4.20 -0.71
N LEU A 35 -5.43 5.35 -0.66
CA LEU A 35 -5.48 6.29 -1.80
C LEU A 35 -4.09 6.87 -2.10
N LEU A 36 -3.37 7.33 -1.07
CA LEU A 36 -2.00 7.82 -1.24
C LEU A 36 -1.09 6.73 -1.80
N LEU A 37 -1.21 5.49 -1.30
CA LEU A 37 -0.44 4.37 -1.81
C LEU A 37 -0.73 4.10 -3.29
N ALA A 38 -2.00 4.18 -3.71
CA ALA A 38 -2.38 4.02 -5.11
C ALA A 38 -1.82 5.12 -6.01
N VAL A 39 -1.87 6.38 -5.55
CA VAL A 39 -1.29 7.51 -6.28
C VAL A 39 0.23 7.36 -6.41
N ILE A 40 0.92 7.01 -5.33
CA ILE A 40 2.38 6.78 -5.35
C ILE A 40 2.72 5.61 -6.28
N ALA A 41 1.96 4.51 -6.21
CA ALA A 41 2.15 3.35 -7.06
C ALA A 41 2.02 3.69 -8.55
N LEU A 42 1.01 4.48 -8.92
CA LEU A 42 0.82 4.94 -10.30
C LEU A 42 1.95 5.87 -10.75
N GLN A 43 2.35 6.83 -9.91
CA GLN A 43 3.46 7.74 -10.22
C GLN A 43 4.77 6.98 -10.44
N LEU A 44 5.05 5.98 -9.61
CA LEU A 44 6.22 5.12 -9.76
C LEU A 44 6.12 4.23 -11.01
N THR A 45 4.93 3.76 -11.36
CA THR A 45 4.72 2.98 -12.58
C THR A 45 4.99 3.83 -13.83
N ASP A 46 4.47 5.06 -13.86
CA ASP A 46 4.72 5.99 -14.98
C ASP A 46 6.18 6.41 -15.05
N ALA A 47 6.85 6.59 -13.90
CA ALA A 47 8.28 6.85 -13.84
C ALA A 47 9.11 5.64 -14.34
N ALA A 48 8.74 4.42 -13.95
CA ALA A 48 9.41 3.19 -14.35
C ALA A 48 9.26 2.90 -15.86
N ARG A 49 8.10 3.23 -16.45
CA ARG A 49 7.89 3.16 -17.91
C ARG A 49 8.83 4.09 -18.68
N GLY A 50 9.27 5.17 -18.04
CA GLY A 50 10.22 6.12 -18.60
C GLY A 50 9.65 6.97 -19.75
N ARG A 51 10.21 8.16 -19.92
CA ARG A 51 10.04 8.97 -21.15
C ARG A 51 11.25 8.64 -22.03
N ASN A 52 11.01 8.03 -23.20
CA ASN A 52 12.03 7.62 -24.21
C ASN A 52 12.74 6.27 -23.98
N GLY A 53 12.11 5.29 -23.32
CA GLY A 53 12.63 3.90 -23.28
C GLY A 53 13.75 3.64 -22.27
N VAL A 54 14.15 4.64 -21.47
CA VAL A 54 15.04 4.44 -20.32
C VAL A 54 14.19 4.10 -19.11
N HIS A 55 14.25 2.85 -18.66
CA HIS A 55 13.56 2.41 -17.44
C HIS A 55 14.27 3.00 -16.22
N ASP A 56 13.52 3.70 -15.37
CA ASP A 56 14.08 4.27 -14.14
C ASP A 56 14.25 3.17 -13.09
N LEU A 57 15.47 2.66 -12.96
CA LEU A 57 15.85 1.67 -11.94
C LEU A 57 15.53 2.17 -10.52
N GLY A 58 15.55 3.50 -10.31
CA GLY A 58 15.20 4.13 -9.04
C GLY A 58 13.72 3.99 -8.71
N ALA A 59 12.84 4.15 -9.70
CA ALA A 59 11.40 3.95 -9.54
C ALA A 59 11.08 2.49 -9.21
N TRP A 60 11.76 1.53 -9.85
CA TRP A 60 11.62 0.11 -9.56
C TRP A 60 12.07 -0.23 -8.12
N LEU A 61 13.24 0.28 -7.69
CA LEU A 61 13.72 0.09 -6.32
C LEU A 61 12.76 0.72 -5.29
N ALA A 62 12.26 1.93 -5.56
CA ALA A 62 11.30 2.60 -4.71
C ALA A 62 10.01 1.78 -4.59
N MET A 63 9.47 1.27 -5.70
CA MET A 63 8.28 0.41 -5.73
C MET A 63 8.46 -0.82 -4.83
N ARG A 64 9.60 -1.50 -4.97
CA ARG A 64 9.94 -2.73 -4.24
C ARG A 64 10.14 -2.49 -2.74
N HIS A 65 10.73 -1.37 -2.35
CA HIS A 65 11.05 -1.09 -0.95
C HIS A 65 10.02 -0.24 -0.20
N THR A 66 9.00 0.29 -0.88
CA THR A 66 7.95 1.10 -0.23
C THR A 66 6.57 0.49 -0.42
N VAL A 67 6.09 0.36 -1.67
CA VAL A 67 4.71 -0.04 -1.98
C VAL A 67 4.46 -1.51 -1.63
N VAL A 68 5.36 -2.42 -2.01
CA VAL A 68 5.24 -3.86 -1.70
C VAL A 68 5.21 -4.12 -0.18
N PRO A 69 6.17 -3.64 0.63
CA PRO A 69 6.14 -3.84 2.07
C PRO A 69 4.95 -3.14 2.73
N ALA A 70 4.51 -1.97 2.23
CA ALA A 70 3.32 -1.31 2.75
C ALA A 70 2.04 -2.14 2.48
N LEU A 71 1.87 -2.71 1.28
CA LEU A 71 0.75 -3.61 0.96
C LEU A 71 0.75 -4.85 1.88
N LEU A 72 1.91 -5.46 2.09
CA LEU A 72 2.09 -6.57 3.03
C LEU A 72 1.74 -6.15 4.46
N GLY A 73 2.21 -4.99 4.91
CA GLY A 73 1.90 -4.44 6.22
C GLY A 73 0.40 -4.27 6.42
N ILE A 74 -0.30 -3.64 5.47
CA ILE A 74 -1.76 -3.45 5.51
C ILE A 74 -2.48 -4.80 5.58
N ALA A 75 -2.08 -5.76 4.74
CA ALA A 75 -2.66 -7.10 4.73
C ALA A 75 -2.48 -7.81 6.08
N LEU A 76 -1.27 -7.79 6.64
CA LEU A 76 -0.99 -8.36 7.95
C LEU A 76 -1.80 -7.67 9.06
N GLY A 77 -1.82 -6.34 9.10
CA GLY A 77 -2.58 -5.58 10.09
C GLY A 77 -4.08 -5.86 10.01
N ALA A 78 -4.63 -6.01 8.81
CA ALA A 78 -6.02 -6.37 8.58
C ALA A 78 -6.33 -7.82 8.99
N VAL A 79 -5.46 -8.78 8.66
CA VAL A 79 -5.61 -10.20 9.03
C VAL A 79 -5.53 -10.37 10.55
N ILE A 80 -4.58 -9.71 11.21
CA ILE A 80 -4.44 -9.74 12.68
C ILE A 80 -5.64 -9.04 13.35
N GLY A 81 -6.10 -7.91 12.81
CA GLY A 81 -7.32 -7.26 13.30
C GLY A 81 -8.53 -8.17 13.19
N LYS A 82 -8.69 -8.86 12.05
CA LYS A 82 -9.77 -9.82 11.83
C LYS A 82 -9.69 -11.03 12.77
N SER A 83 -8.50 -11.59 13.00
CA SER A 83 -8.33 -12.74 13.91
C SER A 83 -8.63 -12.39 15.37
N ARG A 84 -8.45 -11.12 15.77
CA ARG A 84 -8.86 -10.59 17.08
C ARG A 84 -10.33 -10.18 17.18
N GLY A 85 -11.15 -10.43 16.15
CA GLY A 85 -12.56 -10.06 16.14
C GLY A 85 -12.81 -8.56 15.95
N TRP A 86 -11.79 -7.80 15.55
CA TRP A 86 -11.94 -6.38 15.24
C TRP A 86 -12.47 -6.23 13.82
N HIS A 87 -13.79 -6.31 13.70
CA HIS A 87 -14.47 -6.10 12.42
C HIS A 87 -14.45 -4.63 12.04
N LEU A 88 -13.70 -4.31 10.99
CA LEU A 88 -13.92 -3.10 10.21
C LEU A 88 -15.34 -3.18 9.65
N ARG A 89 -16.25 -2.37 10.19
CA ARG A 89 -17.63 -2.31 9.73
C ARG A 89 -17.62 -1.64 8.34
N HIS A 90 -17.56 -2.44 7.29
CA HIS A 90 -17.57 -1.98 5.89
C HIS A 90 -19.00 -1.58 5.53
N HIS A 91 -19.33 -0.30 5.67
CA HIS A 91 -20.60 0.24 5.18
C HIS A 91 -20.34 1.51 4.38
N GLY A 92 -20.73 1.47 3.09
CA GLY A 92 -20.73 2.63 2.18
C GLY A 92 -19.59 2.66 1.16
N TRP A 93 -19.57 3.73 0.37
CA TRP A 93 -18.62 4.01 -0.72
C TRP A 93 -17.15 3.91 -0.27
N GLN A 94 -16.84 4.34 0.95
CA GLN A 94 -15.47 4.38 1.47
C GLN A 94 -14.78 3.01 1.51
N GLY A 95 -15.50 1.94 1.85
CA GLY A 95 -14.95 0.58 1.83
C GLY A 95 -14.63 0.12 0.41
N GLY A 96 -15.50 0.44 -0.55
CA GLY A 96 -15.25 0.22 -1.97
C GLY A 96 -14.02 0.99 -2.46
N ALA A 97 -13.88 2.25 -2.08
CA ALA A 97 -12.73 3.07 -2.44
C ALA A 97 -11.41 2.52 -1.89
N THR A 98 -11.37 2.05 -0.64
CA THR A 98 -10.17 1.39 -0.07
C THR A 98 -9.79 0.13 -0.84
N VAL A 99 -10.77 -0.73 -1.13
CA VAL A 99 -10.52 -1.99 -1.84
C VAL A 99 -10.06 -1.70 -3.27
N ALA A 100 -10.73 -0.78 -3.98
CA ALA A 100 -10.33 -0.36 -5.31
C ALA A 100 -8.91 0.23 -5.33
N ALA A 101 -8.57 1.10 -4.38
CA ALA A 101 -7.24 1.68 -4.27
C ALA A 101 -6.15 0.63 -3.96
N LEU A 102 -6.44 -0.33 -3.09
CA LEU A 102 -5.52 -1.44 -2.80
C LEU A 102 -5.34 -2.35 -4.01
N ILE A 103 -6.42 -2.71 -4.73
CA ILE A 103 -6.35 -3.49 -5.96
C ILE A 103 -5.52 -2.74 -7.00
N LEU A 104 -5.77 -1.45 -7.20
CA LEU A 104 -5.03 -0.62 -8.15
C LEU A 104 -3.55 -0.56 -7.80
N SER A 105 -3.22 -0.38 -6.51
CA SER A 105 -1.84 -0.41 -6.01
C SER A 105 -1.18 -1.76 -6.26
N LEU A 106 -1.91 -2.86 -6.07
CA LEU A 106 -1.43 -4.22 -6.29
C LEU A 106 -1.12 -4.46 -7.78
N PHE A 107 -2.02 -4.04 -8.68
CA PHE A 107 -1.83 -4.15 -10.13
C PHE A 107 -0.69 -3.28 -10.61
N ALA A 108 -0.60 -2.03 -10.15
CA ALA A 108 0.49 -1.12 -10.47
C ALA A 108 1.85 -1.68 -10.00
N ALA A 109 1.91 -2.21 -8.78
CA ALA A 109 3.11 -2.87 -8.26
C ALA A 109 3.49 -4.12 -9.06
N GLY A 110 2.51 -5.00 -9.33
CA GLY A 110 2.74 -6.22 -10.11
C GLY A 110 3.21 -5.89 -11.53
N TYR A 111 2.57 -4.94 -12.20
CA TYR A 111 2.96 -4.50 -13.53
C TYR A 111 4.37 -3.90 -13.56
N THR A 112 4.71 -3.05 -12.59
CA THR A 112 6.05 -2.42 -12.50
C THR A 112 7.15 -3.43 -12.17
N LEU A 113 6.84 -4.50 -11.44
CA LEU A 113 7.80 -5.56 -11.13
C LEU A 113 7.99 -6.57 -12.29
N LEU A 114 7.05 -6.62 -13.23
CA LEU A 114 7.10 -7.48 -14.42
C LEU A 114 7.70 -6.79 -15.65
N LEU A 115 7.80 -5.45 -15.63
CA LEU A 115 8.60 -4.64 -16.55
C LEU A 115 10.10 -4.84 -16.30
#